data_AF-A0A920ING3-F1
#
_entry.id   AF-A0A920ING3-F1
#
_cell.length_a   1.000
_cell.length_b   1.000
_cell.length_c   1.000
_cell.angle_alpha   90.00
_cell.angle_beta   90.00
_cell.angle_gamma   90.00
#
_symmetry.space_group_name_H-M   'P 1'
#
loop_
_entity.id
_entity.type
_entity.pdbx_description
1 polymer ?
#
loop_
_entity_poly.entity_id
_entity_poly.type
_entity_poly.pdbx_seq_one_letter_code
_entity_poly.pdbx_strand_id
1 'polypeptide(L)' 'MSLTYPMSTGRQFNEILRVLDSCQLTLKHKVATPADWKKGEDVIIVPALNNEEAKKVFTDGWETVKPYLRKVRDPSE' A
#
# COMPACT_ATOMS: atom_id res chain seq x y z
N MET A 1 5.16 -12.43 -8.92
CA MET A 1 5.28 -11.14 -9.62
C MET A 1 6.00 -11.39 -10.94
N SER A 2 5.34 -11.18 -12.08
CA SER A 2 5.94 -11.33 -13.41
C SER A 2 5.82 -10.04 -14.19
N LEU A 3 6.95 -9.38 -14.45
CA LEU A 3 7.07 -8.21 -15.31
C LEU A 3 7.65 -8.67 -16.65
N THR A 4 6.79 -9.01 -17.61
CA THR A 4 7.21 -9.48 -18.93
C THR A 4 7.19 -8.32 -19.91
N TYR A 5 8.37 -7.84 -20.29
CA TYR A 5 8.55 -6.83 -21.34
C TYR A 5 9.22 -7.48 -22.57
N PRO A 6 8.80 -7.16 -23.80
CA PRO A 6 9.49 -7.57 -25.01
C PRO A 6 10.85 -6.88 -25.13
N MET A 7 11.78 -7.45 -25.91
CA MET A 7 13.14 -6.88 -26.11
C MET A 7 13.14 -5.45 -26.68
N SER A 8 12.06 -5.00 -27.29
CA SER A 8 11.89 -3.66 -27.84
C SER A 8 11.52 -2.58 -26.81
N THR A 9 11.09 -2.96 -25.60
CA THR A 9 10.59 -2.01 -24.59
C THR A 9 11.52 -1.99 -23.37
N GLY A 10 12.18 -0.86 -23.15
CA GLY A 10 13.01 -0.63 -21.97
C GLY A 10 12.18 -0.68 -20.68
N ARG A 11 12.78 -1.21 -19.60
CA ARG A 11 12.14 -1.29 -18.28
C ARG A 11 12.09 0.10 -17.64
N GLN A 12 11.02 0.37 -16.90
CA GLN A 12 10.86 1.60 -16.15
C GLN A 12 11.34 1.41 -14.70
N PHE A 13 12.57 1.86 -14.40
CA PHE A 13 13.22 1.59 -13.11
C PHE A 13 12.50 2.20 -11.91
N ASN A 14 11.90 3.40 -12.04
CA ASN A 14 11.14 3.97 -10.92
C ASN A 14 9.96 3.08 -10.47
N GLU A 15 9.38 2.26 -11.36
CA GLU A 15 8.28 1.35 -11.04
C GLU A 15 8.80 0.14 -10.27
N ILE A 16 10.00 -0.31 -10.61
CA ILE A 16 10.67 -1.38 -9.86
C ILE A 16 10.95 -0.90 -8.42
N LEU A 17 11.43 0.33 -8.24
CA LEU A 17 11.64 0.92 -6.90
C LEU A 17 10.32 1.10 -6.15
N ARG A 18 9.30 1.66 -6.79
CA ARG A 18 7.96 1.85 -6.21
C ARG A 18 7.34 0.53 -5.74
N VAL A 19 7.44 -0.51 -6.57
CA VAL A 19 6.98 -1.86 -6.24
C VAL A 19 7.76 -2.44 -5.07
N LEU A 20 9.08 -2.25 -5.02
CA LEU A 20 9.91 -2.72 -3.91
C LEU A 20 9.50 -2.06 -2.60
N ASP A 21 9.34 -0.73 -2.59
CA ASP A 21 8.90 0.03 -1.42
C ASP A 21 7.50 -0.42 -0.97
N SER A 22 6.56 -0.58 -1.91
CA SER A 22 5.23 -1.10 -1.63
C SER A 22 5.28 -2.50 -1.01
N CYS A 23 6.15 -3.39 -1.52
CA CYS A 23 6.28 -4.74 -0.99
C CYS A 23 6.81 -4.72 0.45
N GLN A 24 7.86 -3.94 0.72
CA GLN A 24 8.42 -3.78 2.06
C GLN A 24 7.40 -3.21 3.05
N LEU A 25 6.61 -2.24 2.60
CA LEU A 25 5.58 -1.60 3.40
C LEU A 25 4.45 -2.58 3.76
N THR A 26 3.93 -3.32 2.77
CA THR A 26 2.86 -4.32 2.97
C THR A 26 3.29 -5.51 3.84
N LEU A 27 4.59 -5.81 3.90
CA LEU A 27 5.14 -6.84 4.78
C LEU A 27 5.25 -6.37 6.24
N LYS A 28 5.66 -5.12 6.47
CA LYS A 28 5.85 -4.57 7.83
C LYS A 28 4.53 -4.14 8.45
N HIS A 29 3.69 -3.50 7.66
CA HIS A 29 2.40 -2.96 8.08
C HIS A 29 1.34 -3.68 7.25
N LYS A 30 0.29 -4.20 7.90
CA LYS A 30 -0.83 -4.90 7.22
C LYS A 30 -1.71 -3.92 6.43
N VAL A 31 -1.10 -3.23 5.47
CA VAL A 31 -1.67 -2.21 4.60
C VAL A 31 -1.43 -2.58 3.13
N ALA A 32 -2.22 -2.00 2.24
CA ALA A 32 -2.15 -2.15 0.80
C ALA A 32 -1.99 -0.77 0.17
N THR A 33 -1.17 -0.68 -0.88
CA THR A 33 -0.95 0.57 -1.61
C THR A 33 -2.02 0.75 -2.70
N PRO A 34 -2.63 1.95 -2.84
CA PRO A 34 -3.58 2.22 -3.91
C PRO A 34 -2.92 2.29 -5.30
N ALA A 35 -3.75 2.43 -6.34
CA ALA A 35 -3.27 2.68 -7.70
C ALA A 35 -2.42 3.96 -7.75
N ASP A 36 -1.32 3.91 -8.53
CA ASP A 36 -0.35 5.00 -8.68
C ASP A 36 0.30 5.52 -7.39
N TRP A 37 0.21 4.76 -6.29
CA TRP A 37 0.77 5.15 -4.99
C TRP A 37 2.27 5.48 -5.06
N LYS A 38 2.63 6.60 -4.45
CA LYS A 38 4.01 7.01 -4.17
C LYS A 38 4.29 6.97 -2.67
N LYS A 39 5.57 6.78 -2.33
CA LYS A 39 6.02 6.77 -0.93
C LYS A 39 5.56 8.05 -0.20
N GLY A 40 4.88 7.89 0.93
CA GLY A 40 4.31 8.98 1.74
C GLY A 40 2.86 9.35 1.40
N GLU A 41 2.25 8.76 0.36
CA GLU A 41 0.82 8.92 0.09
C GLU A 41 -0.03 7.94 0.93
N ASP A 42 -1.31 8.24 1.08
CA ASP A 42 -2.24 7.44 1.87
C ASP A 42 -2.30 5.98 1.40
N VAL A 43 -2.33 5.07 2.37
CA VAL A 43 -2.42 3.64 2.18
C VAL A 43 -3.77 3.10 2.63
N ILE A 44 -4.12 1.90 2.19
CA ILE A 44 -5.41 1.27 2.46
C ILE A 44 -5.21 0.15 3.48
N ILE A 45 -6.05 0.08 4.51
CA ILE A 45 -6.04 -1.04 5.46
C ILE A 45 -6.58 -2.29 4.75
N VAL A 46 -5.84 -3.40 4.84
CA VAL A 46 -6.23 -4.66 4.19
C VAL A 46 -7.61 -5.08 4.70
N PRO A 47 -8.55 -5.46 3.81
CA PRO A 47 -9.92 -5.80 4.20
C PRO A 47 -10.00 -7.01 5.14
N ALA A 48 -8.97 -7.86 5.15
CA ALA A 48 -8.84 -8.98 6.08
C ALA A 48 -8.62 -8.56 7.55
N LEU A 49 -8.21 -7.31 7.81
CA LEU A 49 -7.99 -6.81 9.17
C LEU A 49 -9.33 -6.37 9.79
N ASN A 50 -9.65 -6.94 10.95
CA ASN A 50 -10.89 -6.61 11.65
C ASN A 50 -10.81 -5.20 12.26
N ASN A 51 -11.95 -4.52 12.41
CA ASN A 51 -11.97 -3.11 12.86
C ASN A 51 -11.34 -2.92 14.25
N GLU A 52 -11.45 -3.91 15.14
CA GLU A 52 -10.87 -3.83 16.49
C GLU A 52 -9.33 -3.95 16.49
N GLU A 53 -8.78 -4.78 15.60
CA GLU A 53 -7.33 -4.88 15.42
C GLU A 53 -6.78 -3.64 14.72
N ALA A 54 -7.52 -3.12 13.74
CA ALA A 54 -7.18 -1.88 13.06
C ALA A 54 -7.11 -0.70 14.04
N LYS A 55 -8.01 -0.60 15.03
CA LYS A 55 -7.95 0.44 16.08
C LYS A 55 -6.71 0.36 16.97
N LYS A 56 -6.18 -0.85 17.19
CA LYS A 56 -4.97 -1.05 18.01
C LYS A 56 -3.70 -0.64 17.26
N VAL A 57 -3.68 -0.87 15.94
CA VAL A 57 -2.50 -0.60 15.09
C VAL A 57 -2.50 0.83 14.56
N PHE A 58 -3.66 1.38 14.23
CA PHE A 58 -3.82 2.72 13.65
C PHE A 58 -4.61 3.60 14.62
N THR A 59 -3.91 4.20 15.58
CA THR A 59 -4.48 5.01 16.66
C THR A 59 -4.92 6.41 16.21
N ASP A 60 -4.36 6.92 15.12
CA ASP A 60 -4.72 8.21 14.49
C ASP A 60 -6.08 8.19 13.77
N GLY A 61 -6.76 7.03 13.75
CA GLY A 61 -8.00 6.86 13.02
C GLY A 61 -7.78 6.63 11.52
N TRP A 62 -8.87 6.30 10.82
CA TRP A 62 -8.86 6.07 9.39
C TRP A 62 -10.11 6.65 8.73
N GLU A 63 -9.97 7.10 7.49
CA GLU A 63 -11.09 7.59 6.70
C GLU A 63 -11.81 6.39 6.04
N THR A 64 -13.08 6.18 6.38
CA THR A 64 -13.88 5.09 5.80
C THR A 64 -14.72 5.64 4.65
N VAL A 65 -14.25 5.46 3.41
CA VAL A 65 -15.05 5.82 2.22
C VAL A 65 -16.11 4.76 1.95
N LYS A 66 -15.73 3.48 2.11
CA LYS A 66 -16.62 2.31 1.99
C LYS A 66 -16.23 1.26 3.04
N PRO A 67 -17.10 0.28 3.37
CA PRO A 67 -16.80 -0.74 4.39
C PRO A 67 -15.49 -1.51 4.14
N TYR A 68 -15.10 -1.66 2.88
CA TYR A 68 -13.88 -2.34 2.44
C TYR A 68 -12.75 -1.37 2.05
N LEU A 69 -12.99 -0.05 2.06
CA LEU A 69 -12.06 0.98 1.63
C LEU A 69 -11.82 1.95 2.79
N ARG A 70 -10.83 1.60 3.61
CA ARG A 70 -10.38 2.34 4.78
C ARG A 70 -9.00 2.93 4.47
N LYS A 71 -8.93 4.26 4.34
CA LYS A 71 -7.68 4.99 4.07
C LYS A 71 -7.01 5.40 5.37
N VAL A 72 -5.71 5.23 5.45
CA VAL A 72 -4.87 5.66 6.56
C VAL A 72 -3.63 6.32 5.99
N ARG A 73 -3.09 7.33 6.69
CA ARG A 73 -1.83 7.94 6.27
C ARG A 73 -0.71 6.91 6.35
N ASP A 74 0.29 7.05 5.48
CA ASP A 74 1.42 6.14 5.42
C ASP A 74 2.06 5.99 6.82
N PRO A 75 2.16 4.78 7.39
CA PRO A 75 2.75 4.56 8.71
C PRO A 75 4.29 4.57 8.67
N SER A 76 4.91 4.74 7.51
CA SER A 76 6.36 4.92 7.40
C SER A 76 6.73 6.39 7.62
N GLU A 77 6.67 6.82 8.87
CA GLU A 77 7.49 7.93 9.38
C GLU A 77 8.67 7.38 10.19
#